data_AF-A0A2G2Z2C0-F1
#
_entry.id   AF-A0A2G2Z2C0-F1
#
_cell.length_a   1.000
_cell.length_b   1.000
_cell.length_c   1.000
_cell.angle_alpha   90.00
_cell.angle_beta   90.00
_cell.angle_gamma   90.00
#
_symmetry.space_group_name_H-M   'P 1'
#
loop_
_entity.id
_entity.type
_entity.pdbx_description
1 polymer ?
#
loop_
_entity_poly.entity_id
_entity_poly.type
_entity_poly.pdbx_seq_one_letter_code
_entity_poly.pdbx_strand_id
1 'polypeptide(L)'
;MSNPFYVQYVEGIAQQTIGILNCGVFVAAYAEYLSDGLQIPNDGLDVGLLCKRYVSRLWKYGEAKSQKSYASDINDPRRPKPNFVAPDEEQLIHIK
;
A
#
# COMPACT_ATOMS: atom_id res chain seq x y z
N MET A 1 -21.88 27.22 -19.00
CA MET A 1 -21.19 26.45 -20.06
C MET A 1 -20.66 25.17 -19.41
N SER A 2 -21.09 24.01 -19.91
CA SER A 2 -20.58 22.71 -19.44
C SER A 2 -19.12 22.60 -19.87
N ASN A 3 -18.22 22.26 -18.95
CA ASN A 3 -16.83 21.94 -19.27
C ASN A 3 -16.75 20.43 -19.51
N PRO A 4 -16.79 19.93 -20.75
CA PRO A 4 -16.65 18.50 -20.98
C PRO A 4 -15.22 18.10 -20.61
N PHE A 5 -15.09 17.18 -19.67
CA PHE A 5 -13.80 16.55 -19.40
C PHE A 5 -13.32 15.83 -20.66
N TYR A 6 -12.04 15.97 -20.98
CA TYR A 6 -11.43 15.23 -22.08
C TYR A 6 -11.27 13.78 -21.64
N VAL A 7 -11.98 12.86 -22.30
CA VAL A 7 -11.88 11.42 -22.06
C VAL A 7 -11.01 10.83 -23.16
N GLN A 8 -9.90 10.19 -22.77
CA GLN A 8 -9.02 9.47 -23.69
C GLN A 8 -9.22 7.97 -23.52
N TYR A 9 -9.52 7.27 -24.62
CA TYR A 9 -9.54 5.82 -24.66
C TYR A 9 -8.15 5.31 -25.03
N VAL A 10 -7.69 4.27 -24.33
CA VAL A 10 -6.40 3.62 -24.57
C VAL A 10 -6.69 2.16 -24.93
N GLU A 11 -6.28 1.75 -26.13
CA GLU A 11 -6.39 0.38 -26.62
C GLU A 11 -5.09 -0.40 -26.36
N GLY A 12 -5.13 -1.73 -26.50
CA GLY A 12 -3.94 -2.57 -26.35
C GLY A 12 -3.46 -2.76 -24.91
N ILE A 13 -4.24 -2.30 -23.93
CA ILE A 13 -4.00 -2.55 -22.51
C ILE A 13 -4.11 -4.05 -22.26
N ALA A 14 -3.00 -4.65 -21.84
CA ALA A 14 -2.97 -6.03 -21.40
C ALA A 14 -3.99 -6.25 -20.29
N GLN A 15 -4.84 -7.27 -20.39
CA GLN A 15 -5.85 -7.53 -19.39
C GLN A 15 -5.34 -8.51 -18.34
N GLN A 16 -5.85 -8.38 -17.11
CA GLN A 16 -5.61 -9.37 -16.08
C GLN A 16 -6.23 -10.71 -16.46
N THR A 17 -5.50 -11.81 -16.27
CA THR A 17 -6.04 -13.16 -16.51
C THR A 17 -7.27 -13.42 -15.63
N ILE A 18 -8.32 -13.98 -16.23
CA ILE A 18 -9.57 -14.33 -15.55
C ILE A 18 -9.27 -15.25 -14.36
N GLY A 19 -9.85 -14.94 -13.19
CA GLY A 19 -9.68 -15.72 -11.96
C GLY A 19 -8.61 -15.20 -10.99
N ILE A 20 -7.89 -14.13 -11.33
CA ILE A 20 -6.93 -13.50 -10.42
C ILE A 20 -7.62 -12.40 -9.59
N LEU A 21 -7.49 -12.45 -8.26
CA LEU A 21 -8.13 -11.51 -7.31
C LEU A 21 -7.38 -10.17 -7.13
N ASN A 22 -6.45 -9.81 -8.03
CA ASN A 22 -5.57 -8.64 -7.90
C ASN A 22 -6.02 -7.41 -8.70
N CYS A 23 -7.31 -7.27 -9.01
CA CYS A 23 -7.82 -6.17 -9.85
C CYS A 23 -7.48 -4.78 -9.29
N GLY A 24 -7.53 -4.62 -7.97
CA GLY A 24 -7.16 -3.36 -7.32
C GLY A 24 -5.68 -2.99 -7.51
N VAL A 25 -4.77 -3.96 -7.40
CA VAL A 25 -3.33 -3.75 -7.62
C VAL A 25 -3.07 -3.37 -9.08
N PHE A 26 -3.78 -4.02 -10.00
CA PHE A 26 -3.69 -3.75 -11.42
C PHE A 26 -4.12 -2.32 -11.77
N VAL A 27 -5.31 -1.89 -11.31
CA VAL A 27 -5.81 -0.52 -11.51
C VAL A 27 -4.89 0.53 -10.89
N ALA A 28 -4.39 0.26 -9.68
CA ALA A 28 -3.53 1.20 -8.98
C ALA A 28 -2.17 1.38 -9.68
N ALA A 29 -1.60 0.30 -10.24
CA ALA A 29 -0.39 0.36 -11.04
C ALA A 29 -0.57 1.17 -12.34
N TYR A 30 -1.72 1.01 -13.02
CA TYR A 30 -2.05 1.83 -14.18
C TYR A 30 -2.17 3.32 -13.83
N ALA A 31 -2.83 3.63 -12.72
CA ALA A 31 -2.92 5.01 -12.24
C ALA A 31 -1.55 5.60 -11.91
N GLU A 32 -0.64 4.81 -11.31
CA GLU A 32 0.75 5.23 -11.02
C GLU A 32 1.53 5.50 -12.31
N TYR A 33 1.49 4.59 -13.29
CA TYR A 33 2.13 4.79 -14.60
C TYR A 33 1.66 6.05 -15.31
N LEU A 34 0.34 6.29 -15.35
CA LEU A 34 -0.23 7.49 -15.96
C LEU A 34 0.15 8.76 -15.19
N SER A 35 0.21 8.69 -13.86
CA SER A 35 0.59 9.83 -13.02
C SER A 35 2.06 10.21 -13.20
N ASP A 36 2.91 9.20 -13.38
CA ASP A 36 4.35 9.38 -13.62
C ASP A 36 4.68 9.69 -15.10
N GLY A 37 3.67 9.68 -15.99
CA GLY A 37 3.85 9.89 -17.43
C GLY A 37 4.63 8.76 -18.13
N LEU A 38 4.67 7.58 -17.52
CA LEU A 38 5.37 6.41 -18.03
C LEU A 38 4.54 5.72 -19.12
N GLN A 39 5.20 5.18 -20.14
CA GLN A 39 4.55 4.34 -21.14
C GLN A 39 4.08 3.04 -20.51
N ILE A 40 2.80 2.73 -20.70
CA ILE A 40 2.20 1.48 -20.25
C ILE A 40 2.83 0.31 -21.02
N PRO A 41 3.34 -0.73 -20.34
CA PRO A 41 3.86 -1.93 -21.01
C PRO A 41 2.75 -2.69 -21.74
N ASN A 42 2.98 -3.03 -23.02
CA ASN A 42 2.03 -3.79 -23.85
C ASN A 42 2.09 -5.31 -23.59
N ASP A 43 3.19 -5.78 -22.99
CA ASP A 43 3.49 -7.18 -22.66
C ASP A 43 2.81 -7.66 -21.36
N GLY A 44 2.06 -6.78 -20.70
CA GLY A 44 1.39 -7.06 -19.44
C GLY A 44 2.16 -6.57 -18.23
N LEU A 45 1.41 -6.26 -17.18
CA LEU A 45 1.98 -5.90 -15.91
C LEU A 45 2.38 -7.16 -15.14
N ASP A 46 3.60 -7.22 -14.62
CA ASP A 46 3.99 -8.23 -13.64
C ASP A 46 3.23 -8.00 -12.32
N VAL A 47 2.07 -8.64 -12.23
CA VAL A 47 1.17 -8.57 -11.07
C VAL A 47 1.88 -9.02 -9.80
N GLY A 48 2.80 -9.99 -9.88
CA GLY A 48 3.56 -10.48 -8.73
C GLY A 48 4.51 -9.41 -8.19
N LEU A 49 5.24 -8.73 -9.07
CA LEU A 49 6.13 -7.63 -8.70
C LEU A 49 5.36 -6.43 -8.15
N LEU A 50 4.26 -6.05 -8.80
CA LEU A 50 3.42 -4.94 -8.36
C LEU A 50 2.78 -5.20 -6.99
N CYS A 51 2.29 -6.42 -6.77
CA CYS A 51 1.73 -6.82 -5.48
C CYS A 51 2.77 -6.70 -4.37
N LYS A 52 4.01 -7.18 -4.60
CA LYS A 52 5.11 -7.05 -3.63
C LYS A 52 5.44 -5.58 -3.32
N ARG A 53 5.49 -4.70 -4.33
CA ARG A 53 5.71 -3.27 -4.14
C ARG A 53 4.59 -2.63 -3.31
N TYR A 54 3.33 -2.91 -3.65
CA TYR A 54 2.18 -2.36 -2.95
C TYR A 54 2.10 -2.85 -1.51
N VAL A 55 2.30 -4.14 -1.26
CA VAL A 55 2.35 -4.71 0.10
C VAL A 55 3.46 -4.06 0.92
N SER A 56 4.66 -3.89 0.34
CA SER A 56 5.76 -3.20 1.04
C SER A 56 5.43 -1.73 1.37
N ARG A 57 4.79 -1.02 0.43
CA ARG A 57 4.37 0.38 0.64
C ARG A 57 3.28 0.49 1.70
N LEU A 58 2.29 -0.40 1.66
CA LEU A 58 1.21 -0.47 2.65
C LEU A 58 1.74 -0.84 4.04
N TRP A 59 2.69 -1.76 4.12
CA TRP A 59 3.37 -2.11 5.36
C TRP A 59 4.05 -0.89 6.00
N LYS A 60 4.88 -0.17 5.24
CA LYS A 60 5.56 1.05 5.72
C LYS A 60 4.57 2.13 6.17
N TYR A 61 3.47 2.30 5.44
CA TYR A 61 2.42 3.23 5.84
C TYR A 61 1.75 2.80 7.16
N GLY A 62 1.49 1.51 7.32
CA GLY A 62 0.97 0.92 8.55
C GLY A 62 1.88 1.19 9.74
N GLU A 63 3.19 0.95 9.60
CA GLU A 63 4.20 1.25 10.62
C GLU A 63 4.26 2.73 10.98
N ALA A 64 4.31 3.61 9.98
CA ALA A 64 4.34 5.05 10.23
C ALA A 64 3.06 5.54 10.92
N LYS A 65 1.90 4.95 10.59
CA LYS A 65 0.61 5.29 11.20
C LYS A 65 0.49 4.75 12.63
N SER A 66 0.97 3.55 12.91
CA SER A 66 1.00 3.00 14.27
C SER A 66 1.96 3.79 15.17
N GLN A 67 3.13 4.19 14.66
CA GLN A 67 4.06 5.05 15.39
C GLN A 67 3.47 6.44 15.68
N LYS A 68 2.84 7.07 14.68
CA LYS A 68 2.21 8.40 14.88
C LYS A 68 1.04 8.36 15.85
N SER A 69 0.19 7.32 15.78
CA SER A 69 -0.91 7.15 16.74
C SER A 69 -0.41 6.87 18.15
N TYR A 70 0.65 6.06 18.30
CA TYR A 70 1.32 5.87 19.59
C TYR A 70 1.89 7.20 20.13
N ALA A 71 2.56 7.98 19.29
CA ALA A 71 3.12 9.28 19.69
C ALA A 71 2.04 10.32 20.04
N SER A 72 0.89 10.33 19.34
CA SER A 72 -0.23 11.20 19.70
C SER A 72 -0.91 10.77 20.99
N ASP A 73 -1.06 9.46 21.20
CA ASP A 73 -1.73 8.89 22.37
C ASP A 73 -0.91 9.06 23.66
N ILE A 74 0.43 9.06 23.57
CA ILE A 74 1.31 9.35 24.73
C ILE A 74 1.14 10.79 25.22
N ASN A 75 0.97 11.73 24.30
CA ASN A 75 0.88 13.16 24.62
C ASN A 75 -0.57 13.61 24.92
N ASP A 76 -1.55 12.71 24.84
CA ASP A 76 -2.95 13.01 25.20
C ASP A 76 -3.10 13.14 26.73
N PRO A 77 -3.34 14.36 27.27
CA PRO A 77 -3.44 14.58 28.71
C PRO A 77 -4.64 13.86 29.35
N ARG A 78 -5.61 13.39 28.54
CA ARG A 78 -6.85 12.77 29.01
C ARG A 78 -6.73 11.25 29.20
N ARG A 79 -5.63 10.63 28.80
CA ARG A 79 -5.44 9.17 28.95
C ARG A 79 -4.62 8.80 30.19
N PRO A 80 -5.02 7.77 30.96
CA PRO A 80 -4.18 7.21 32.00
C PRO A 80 -2.88 6.68 31.38
N LYS A 81 -1.75 6.91 32.06
CA LYS A 81 -0.42 6.45 31.67
C LYS A 81 -0.49 4.98 31.22
N PRO A 82 -0.17 4.65 29.96
CA PRO A 82 -0.20 3.27 29.52
C PRO A 82 1.01 2.54 30.13
N ASN A 83 0.75 1.46 30.87
CA ASN A 83 1.78 0.59 31.45
C ASN A 83 2.39 -0.31 30.35
N PHE A 84 3.03 0.28 29.35
CA PHE A 84 3.84 -0.51 28.42
C PHE A 84 5.14 -0.88 29.12
N VAL A 85 5.16 -2.07 29.72
CA VAL A 85 6.39 -2.77 30.06
C VAL A 85 7.03 -3.19 28.74
N ALA A 86 8.26 -2.76 28.47
CA ALA A 86 9.03 -3.24 27.33
C ALA A 86 9.12 -4.78 27.44
N PRO A 87 8.89 -5.55 26.36
CA PRO A 87 9.22 -6.97 26.37
C PRO A 87 10.71 -7.06 26.66
N ASP A 88 11.09 -7.76 27.74
CA ASP A 88 12.50 -8.06 27.97
C ASP A 88 13.04 -8.82 26.76
N GLU A 89 14.24 -8.46 26.30
CA GLU A 89 14.91 -9.13 25.19
C GLU A 89 15.46 -10.52 25.58
N GLU A 90 15.12 -11.03 26.78
CA GLU A 90 15.67 -12.26 27.35
C GLU A 90 14.77 -13.50 27.14
N GLN A 91 13.52 -13.37 26.69
CA GLN A 91 12.65 -14.53 26.41
C GLN A 91 12.84 -15.15 25.01
N LEU A 92 13.79 -14.64 24.22
CA LEU A 92 14.23 -15.36 23.03
C LEU A 92 15.19 -16.49 23.44
N ILE A 93 14.70 -17.72 23.26
CA ILE A 93 15.42 -19.01 23.17
C ILE A 93 15.45 -19.82 24.48
N HIS A 94 14.51 -20.75 24.60
CA HIS A 94 14.79 -22.20 24.72
C HIS A 94 13.50 -23.00 24.56
N ILE A 95 13.24 -23.47 23.34
CA ILE A 95 12.35 -24.61 23.11
C ILE A 95 13.27 -25.80 22.80
N LYS A 96 13.22 -26.82 23.65
CA LYS A 96 13.87 -28.12 23.44
C LYS A 96 12.86 -29.10 22.86
#